data_AF-U2KQY5-F1
#
_entry.id   AF-U2KQY5-F1
#
_cell.length_a   1.000
_cell.length_b   1.000
_cell.length_c   1.000
_cell.angle_alpha   90.00
_cell.angle_beta   90.00
_cell.angle_gamma   90.00
#
_symmetry.space_group_name_H-M   'P 1'
#
loop_
_entity.id
_entity.type
_entity.pdbx_description
1 polymer ?
#
loop_
_entity_poly.entity_id
_entity_poly.type
_entity_poly.pdbx_seq_one_letter_code
_entity_poly.pdbx_strand_id
1 'polypeptide(L)'
;MKVNYNIQKKERKAMVGIVSKVLGIKPVYCGAPSFSYKVGAFEITKAGILCFDDATDEATVARVRTALHEAGFMSEDGENEASCADTGEDKPIQTEAAEDELAAVEMAEIEPSQTEAVEDNVPVQMETPAEVIAMEEAVAATDEDSLSISLPRTLFTETALQNLDALLLSKGRLIRHAFDIREATYTLTDDRITFAWLHGTITDETAKA
;
A
#
# COMPACT_ATOMS: atom_id res chain seq x y z
N MET A 1 -26.38 -6.70 -0.87
CA MET A 1 -25.63 -7.27 0.28
C MET A 1 -24.20 -6.74 0.44
N LYS A 2 -23.64 -6.84 1.66
CA LYS A 2 -22.24 -6.48 2.00
C LYS A 2 -21.66 -7.54 2.94
N VAL A 3 -20.40 -7.93 2.73
CA VAL A 3 -19.67 -8.88 3.60
C VAL A 3 -18.32 -8.27 3.94
N ASN A 4 -17.99 -8.23 5.24
CA ASN A 4 -16.74 -7.70 5.72
C ASN A 4 -15.69 -8.80 5.80
N TYR A 5 -14.48 -8.54 5.29
CA TYR A 5 -13.32 -9.43 5.43
C TYR A 5 -12.21 -8.71 6.19
N ASN A 6 -11.61 -9.40 7.17
CA ASN A 6 -10.49 -8.88 7.93
C ASN A 6 -9.21 -8.95 7.09
N ILE A 7 -8.97 -7.93 6.27
CA ILE A 7 -7.82 -7.88 5.36
C ILE A 7 -6.99 -6.63 5.51
N GLN A 8 -5.68 -6.76 5.34
CA GLN A 8 -4.78 -5.63 5.23
C GLN A 8 -4.85 -4.98 3.85
N LYS A 9 -4.44 -3.71 3.76
CA LYS A 9 -4.41 -2.95 2.48
C LYS A 9 -3.63 -3.65 1.35
N LYS A 10 -2.59 -4.42 1.71
CA LYS A 10 -1.77 -5.19 0.76
C LYS A 10 -2.50 -6.43 0.22
N GLU A 11 -3.29 -7.09 1.05
CA GLU A 11 -4.01 -8.34 0.73
C GLU A 11 -5.25 -8.10 -0.14
N ARG A 12 -5.77 -6.87 -0.14
CA ARG A 12 -6.88 -6.46 -1.03
C ARG A 12 -6.64 -6.80 -2.50
N LYS A 13 -5.41 -6.67 -3.01
CA LYS A 13 -5.10 -7.01 -4.40
C LYS A 13 -5.16 -8.53 -4.65
N ALA A 14 -4.76 -9.33 -3.66
CA ALA A 14 -4.87 -10.78 -3.73
C ALA A 14 -6.33 -11.22 -3.74
N MET A 15 -7.17 -10.62 -2.88
CA MET A 15 -8.62 -10.86 -2.86
C MET A 15 -9.27 -10.57 -4.22
N VAL A 16 -8.94 -9.43 -4.84
CA VAL A 16 -9.41 -9.07 -6.18
C VAL A 16 -8.97 -10.09 -7.24
N GLY A 17 -7.74 -10.61 -7.13
CA GLY A 17 -7.23 -11.65 -8.02
C GLY A 17 -8.01 -12.96 -7.92
N ILE A 18 -8.39 -13.37 -6.71
CA ILE A 18 -9.18 -14.59 -6.48
C ILE A 18 -10.58 -14.43 -7.07
N VAL A 19 -11.27 -13.33 -6.75
CA VAL A 19 -12.63 -13.07 -7.28
C VAL A 19 -12.59 -12.98 -8.82
N SER A 20 -11.56 -12.34 -9.38
CA SER A 20 -11.36 -12.29 -10.83
C SER A 20 -11.16 -13.67 -11.45
N LYS A 21 -10.37 -14.55 -10.80
CA LYS A 21 -10.11 -15.91 -11.27
C LYS A 21 -11.38 -16.77 -11.23
N VAL A 22 -12.15 -16.67 -10.15
CA VAL A 22 -13.42 -17.42 -9.98
C VAL A 22 -14.45 -17.04 -11.04
N LEU A 23 -14.55 -15.74 -11.34
CA LEU A 23 -15.53 -15.23 -12.30
C LEU A 23 -15.04 -15.23 -13.75
N GLY A 24 -13.72 -15.33 -13.97
CA GLY A 24 -13.12 -15.13 -15.29
C GLY A 24 -13.22 -13.69 -15.80
N ILE A 25 -13.54 -12.72 -14.92
CA ILE A 25 -13.75 -11.32 -15.27
C ILE A 25 -12.55 -10.50 -14.84
N LYS A 26 -12.06 -9.65 -15.74
CA LYS A 26 -10.95 -8.73 -15.44
C LYS A 26 -11.39 -7.66 -14.44
N PRO A 27 -10.62 -7.39 -13.37
CA PRO A 27 -10.96 -6.35 -12.41
C PRO A 27 -10.76 -4.95 -13.00
N VAL A 28 -11.66 -4.03 -12.66
CA VAL A 28 -11.59 -2.61 -13.01
C VAL A 28 -11.39 -1.78 -11.74
N TYR A 29 -10.41 -0.90 -11.72
CA TYR A 29 -10.17 -0.01 -10.59
C TYR A 29 -10.96 1.30 -10.74
N CYS A 30 -11.75 1.64 -9.74
CA CYS A 30 -12.71 2.75 -9.81
C CYS A 30 -12.12 4.14 -9.52
N GLY A 31 -10.84 4.25 -9.15
CA GLY A 31 -10.20 5.54 -8.87
C GLY A 31 -10.79 6.29 -7.67
N ALA A 32 -10.54 7.58 -7.56
CA ALA A 32 -11.11 8.41 -6.48
C ALA A 32 -12.60 8.74 -6.76
N PRO A 33 -13.47 8.87 -5.73
CA PRO A 33 -13.16 8.79 -4.29
C PRO A 33 -13.25 7.38 -3.68
N SER A 34 -13.76 6.38 -4.41
CA SER A 34 -14.06 5.06 -3.82
C SER A 34 -12.83 4.17 -3.61
N PHE A 35 -11.84 4.30 -4.50
CA PHE A 35 -10.65 3.45 -4.57
C PHE A 35 -10.97 1.95 -4.57
N SER A 36 -12.15 1.56 -5.05
CA SER A 36 -12.64 0.19 -5.09
C SER A 36 -12.24 -0.54 -6.37
N TYR A 37 -12.40 -1.87 -6.37
CA TYR A 37 -12.27 -2.71 -7.55
C TYR A 37 -13.62 -3.32 -7.90
N LYS A 38 -14.04 -3.22 -9.15
CA LYS A 38 -15.23 -3.91 -9.68
C LYS A 38 -14.83 -5.15 -10.45
N VAL A 39 -15.49 -6.26 -10.16
CA VAL A 39 -15.33 -7.55 -10.83
C VAL A 39 -16.73 -8.07 -11.15
N GLY A 40 -17.26 -7.71 -12.32
CA GLY A 40 -18.64 -8.01 -12.68
C GLY A 40 -19.63 -7.34 -11.73
N ALA A 41 -20.52 -8.14 -11.12
CA ALA A 41 -21.51 -7.68 -10.14
C ALA A 41 -20.93 -7.43 -8.74
N PHE A 42 -19.66 -7.80 -8.51
CA PHE A 42 -19.00 -7.64 -7.22
C PHE A 42 -18.15 -6.37 -7.18
N GLU A 43 -18.15 -5.70 -6.02
CA GLU A 43 -17.29 -4.56 -5.74
C GLU A 43 -16.52 -4.78 -4.43
N ILE A 44 -15.20 -4.66 -4.50
CA ILE A 44 -14.29 -4.77 -3.37
C ILE A 44 -13.84 -3.37 -2.96
N THR A 45 -14.25 -2.93 -1.78
CA THR A 45 -13.94 -1.60 -1.27
C THR A 45 -12.52 -1.49 -0.69
N LYS A 46 -12.07 -0.27 -0.41
CA LYS A 46 -10.79 -0.01 0.29
C LYS A 46 -10.75 -0.60 1.71
N ALA A 47 -11.90 -0.74 2.36
CA ALA A 47 -12.00 -1.27 3.72
C ALA A 47 -12.07 -2.81 3.78
N GLY A 48 -11.97 -3.51 2.65
CA GLY A 48 -12.06 -4.99 2.65
C GLY A 48 -13.49 -5.52 2.65
N ILE A 49 -14.47 -4.67 2.36
CA ILE A 49 -15.88 -5.07 2.23
C ILE A 49 -16.13 -5.52 0.79
N LEU A 50 -16.72 -6.71 0.63
CA LEU A 50 -17.25 -7.25 -0.62
C LEU A 50 -18.74 -6.90 -0.74
N CYS A 51 -19.07 -6.08 -1.74
CA CYS A 51 -20.43 -5.64 -2.04
C CYS A 51 -20.95 -6.33 -3.30
N PHE A 52 -22.22 -6.73 -3.30
CA PHE A 52 -22.93 -7.27 -4.46
C PHE A 52 -24.44 -7.02 -4.31
N ASP A 53 -25.17 -7.03 -5.42
CA ASP A 53 -26.63 -6.81 -5.43
C ASP A 53 -27.39 -8.07 -4.99
N ASP A 54 -28.59 -7.92 -4.47
CA ASP A 54 -29.43 -9.04 -4.02
C ASP A 54 -29.97 -9.86 -5.22
N ALA A 55 -29.95 -9.30 -6.43
CA ALA A 55 -30.25 -10.01 -7.67
C ALA A 55 -29.08 -10.86 -8.19
N THR A 56 -27.92 -10.86 -7.52
CA THR A 56 -26.78 -11.68 -7.92
C THR A 56 -27.10 -13.15 -7.73
N ASP A 57 -26.74 -13.98 -8.71
CA ASP A 57 -26.91 -15.44 -8.63
C ASP A 57 -26.25 -16.02 -7.37
N GLU A 58 -27.06 -16.63 -6.51
CA GLU A 58 -26.63 -17.19 -5.21
C GLU A 58 -25.53 -18.24 -5.40
N ALA A 59 -25.60 -19.06 -6.45
CA ALA A 59 -24.55 -20.05 -6.74
C ALA A 59 -23.20 -19.38 -7.04
N THR A 60 -23.22 -18.22 -7.69
CA THR A 60 -22.02 -17.42 -7.95
C THR A 60 -21.50 -16.76 -6.66
N VAL A 61 -22.38 -16.23 -5.82
CA VAL A 61 -22.01 -15.70 -4.50
C VAL A 61 -21.37 -16.78 -3.63
N ALA A 62 -21.96 -17.97 -3.56
CA ALA A 62 -21.42 -19.12 -2.84
C ALA A 62 -20.03 -19.51 -3.35
N ARG A 63 -19.83 -19.65 -4.67
CA ARG A 63 -18.51 -19.95 -5.25
C ARG A 63 -17.45 -18.92 -4.88
N VAL A 64 -17.79 -17.64 -4.92
CA VAL A 64 -16.86 -16.57 -4.53
C VAL A 64 -16.52 -16.65 -3.05
N ARG A 65 -17.51 -16.84 -2.17
CA ARG A 65 -17.28 -17.01 -0.73
C ARG A 65 -16.42 -18.23 -0.42
N THR A 66 -16.69 -19.37 -1.03
CA THR A 66 -15.89 -20.59 -0.87
C THR A 66 -14.44 -20.39 -1.29
N ALA A 67 -14.20 -19.82 -2.47
CA ALA A 67 -12.84 -19.57 -2.96
C ALA A 67 -12.06 -18.57 -2.08
N LEU A 68 -12.75 -17.57 -1.52
CA LEU A 68 -12.15 -16.63 -0.58
C LEU A 68 -11.78 -17.32 0.74
N HIS A 69 -12.67 -18.17 1.27
CA HIS A 69 -12.41 -18.95 2.47
C HIS A 69 -11.24 -19.93 2.28
N GLU A 70 -11.19 -20.66 1.16
CA GLU A 70 -10.07 -21.57 0.80
C GLU A 70 -8.74 -20.83 0.68
N ALA A 71 -8.76 -19.57 0.28
CA ALA A 71 -7.58 -18.71 0.22
C ALA A 71 -7.24 -18.02 1.56
N GLY A 72 -7.97 -18.32 2.64
CA GLY A 72 -7.72 -17.81 3.99
C GLY A 72 -8.35 -16.45 4.30
N PHE A 73 -9.25 -15.94 3.44
CA PHE A 73 -9.98 -14.71 3.70
C PHE A 73 -11.18 -14.99 4.60
N MET A 74 -11.03 -14.73 5.89
CA MET A 74 -12.10 -14.91 6.88
C MET A 74 -13.03 -13.70 6.88
N SER A 75 -14.33 -13.94 6.69
CA SER A 75 -15.35 -12.92 6.87
C SER A 75 -15.60 -12.65 8.35
N GLU A 76 -15.82 -11.39 8.71
CA GLU A 76 -16.12 -10.96 10.08
C GLU A 76 -17.60 -11.13 10.46
N ASP A 77 -18.39 -11.80 9.61
CA ASP A 77 -19.82 -11.99 9.82
C ASP A 77 -20.05 -12.98 10.96
N GLY A 78 -20.30 -12.44 12.14
CA GLY A 78 -20.73 -13.16 13.33
C GLY A 78 -22.24 -13.08 13.50
N GLU A 79 -23.02 -13.75 12.65
CA GLU A 79 -24.42 -14.15 12.90
C GLU A 79 -24.68 -15.53 12.23
N ASN A 80 -25.18 -16.47 13.05
CA ASN A 80 -25.61 -17.87 12.80
C ASN A 80 -26.67 -17.98 11.66
N GLU A 81 -26.99 -19.09 10.96
CA GLU A 81 -27.14 -20.53 11.25
C GLU A 81 -27.07 -21.34 9.93
N ALA A 82 -26.50 -22.55 10.02
CA ALA A 82 -26.75 -23.78 9.24
C ALA A 82 -26.62 -23.79 7.69
N SER A 83 -25.53 -24.39 7.19
CA SER A 83 -25.61 -25.73 6.56
C SER A 83 -24.24 -26.27 6.17
N CYS A 84 -23.54 -26.86 7.14
CA CYS A 84 -22.62 -27.96 6.88
C CYS A 84 -23.21 -29.21 7.56
N ALA A 85 -24.31 -29.71 7.00
CA ALA A 85 -24.70 -31.08 7.21
C ALA A 85 -24.00 -31.92 6.14
N ASP A 86 -22.92 -32.60 6.52
CA ASP A 86 -22.63 -33.90 5.92
C ASP A 86 -22.22 -34.86 7.05
N THR A 87 -23.18 -35.71 7.41
CA THR A 87 -23.01 -36.88 8.27
C THR A 87 -22.93 -38.07 7.33
N GLY A 88 -21.86 -38.87 7.44
CA GLY A 88 -21.93 -40.25 6.95
C GLY A 88 -20.59 -40.84 6.54
N GLU A 89 -19.92 -41.41 7.54
CA GLU A 89 -19.01 -42.55 7.46
C GLU A 89 -18.78 -43.21 6.09
N ASP A 90 -17.50 -43.37 5.72
CA ASP A 90 -17.01 -44.70 5.36
C ASP A 90 -15.53 -44.83 5.78
N LYS A 91 -15.31 -45.59 6.86
CA LYS A 91 -14.05 -46.29 7.09
C LYS A 91 -14.28 -47.66 6.44
N PRO A 92 -13.36 -48.20 5.63
CA PRO A 92 -12.44 -49.14 6.27
C PRO A 92 -11.05 -49.30 5.58
N ILE A 93 -10.23 -50.11 6.26
CA ILE A 93 -9.09 -50.90 5.78
C ILE A 93 -7.72 -50.18 5.71
N GLN A 94 -6.95 -50.45 6.76
CA GLN A 94 -5.49 -50.57 6.68
C GLN A 94 -5.14 -51.84 5.90
N THR A 95 -4.21 -51.76 4.95
CA THR A 95 -3.49 -52.93 4.43
C THR A 95 -2.05 -52.52 4.11
N GLU A 96 -1.15 -53.38 4.55
CA GLU A 96 0.30 -53.29 4.58
C GLU A 96 0.98 -53.39 3.19
N ALA A 97 2.22 -52.90 3.18
CA ALA A 97 3.43 -53.49 2.59
C ALA A 97 3.78 -53.36 1.09
N ALA A 98 5.12 -53.33 0.90
CA ALA A 98 5.98 -53.40 -0.29
C ALA A 98 6.14 -52.09 -1.08
N GLU A 99 7.26 -51.37 -0.99
CA GLU A 99 8.62 -51.65 -1.53
C GLU A 99 8.66 -51.83 -3.06
N ASP A 100 9.17 -50.80 -3.76
CA ASP A 100 10.07 -50.89 -4.93
C ASP A 100 10.57 -49.45 -5.22
N GLU A 101 11.82 -49.04 -4.93
CA GLU A 101 13.04 -49.19 -5.77
C GLU A 101 12.81 -48.71 -7.23
N LEU A 102 13.58 -47.83 -7.90
CA LEU A 102 14.92 -47.25 -7.77
C LEU A 102 15.12 -46.07 -8.77
N ALA A 103 16.06 -45.17 -8.42
CA ALA A 103 17.09 -44.49 -9.26
C ALA A 103 16.65 -43.55 -10.43
N ALA A 104 17.35 -42.45 -10.76
CA ALA A 104 18.79 -42.15 -10.71
C ALA A 104 19.10 -40.63 -10.76
N VAL A 105 20.10 -40.19 -9.97
CA VAL A 105 21.31 -39.37 -10.28
C VAL A 105 21.11 -38.09 -11.12
N GLU A 106 21.52 -36.88 -10.71
CA GLU A 106 22.93 -36.47 -10.71
C GLU A 106 23.22 -35.16 -9.93
N MET A 107 24.49 -35.10 -9.51
CA MET A 107 25.25 -34.11 -8.76
C MET A 107 25.37 -32.73 -9.42
N ALA A 108 25.55 -31.71 -8.58
CA ALA A 108 26.61 -30.67 -8.63
C ALA A 108 26.19 -29.53 -7.69
N GLU A 109 26.71 -29.47 -6.47
CA GLU A 109 27.85 -28.61 -6.09
C GLU A 109 27.76 -27.18 -6.66
N ILE A 110 27.62 -26.18 -5.78
CA ILE A 110 28.60 -25.11 -5.50
C ILE A 110 28.13 -24.40 -4.21
N GLU A 111 28.73 -24.77 -3.08
CA GLU A 111 29.13 -23.82 -2.04
C GLU A 111 30.38 -23.06 -2.57
N PRO A 112 30.77 -21.85 -2.11
CA PRO A 112 30.87 -21.61 -0.67
C PRO A 112 30.79 -20.13 -0.16
N SER A 113 30.53 -20.02 1.15
CA SER A 113 31.31 -19.25 2.13
C SER A 113 31.15 -17.73 2.29
N GLN A 114 30.75 -17.28 3.50
CA GLN A 114 31.58 -16.81 4.64
C GLN A 114 31.71 -15.27 4.62
N THR A 115 31.68 -14.50 5.70
CA THR A 115 32.07 -14.73 7.10
C THR A 115 31.55 -13.57 7.97
N GLU A 116 31.01 -13.94 9.14
CA GLU A 116 31.29 -13.39 10.48
C GLU A 116 31.62 -11.90 10.69
N ALA A 117 30.91 -11.25 11.61
CA ALA A 117 31.43 -11.07 12.98
C ALA A 117 30.39 -10.39 13.91
N VAL A 118 29.99 -11.13 14.94
CA VAL A 118 29.65 -10.63 16.29
C VAL A 118 30.99 -10.11 16.89
N GLU A 119 31.13 -9.15 17.80
CA GLU A 119 30.44 -8.90 19.07
C GLU A 119 31.06 -7.62 19.67
N ASP A 120 30.30 -6.98 20.57
CA ASP A 120 30.73 -6.18 21.73
C ASP A 120 31.78 -5.07 21.59
N ASN A 121 31.41 -3.84 21.97
CA ASN A 121 31.91 -3.20 23.20
C ASN A 121 31.39 -1.76 23.30
N VAL A 122 30.72 -1.43 24.41
CA VAL A 122 30.35 -0.06 24.81
C VAL A 122 31.44 0.48 25.73
N PRO A 123 31.88 1.74 25.56
CA PRO A 123 31.74 2.63 26.72
C PRO A 123 31.29 4.05 26.37
N VAL A 124 30.50 4.57 27.31
CA VAL A 124 30.00 5.93 27.50
C VAL A 124 31.12 6.97 27.55
N GLN A 125 30.95 8.13 26.91
CA GLN A 125 31.47 9.41 27.41
C GLN A 125 30.44 10.54 27.18
N MET A 126 30.14 11.27 28.26
CA MET A 126 29.42 12.54 28.32
C MET A 126 30.15 13.63 27.52
N GLU A 127 29.41 14.69 27.15
CA GLU A 127 29.72 16.12 27.37
C GLU A 127 29.05 16.97 26.26
N THR A 128 27.95 17.65 26.61
CA THR A 128 27.56 18.96 26.07
C THR A 128 28.55 20.02 26.59
N PRO A 129 28.92 21.11 25.88
CA PRO A 129 27.96 22.12 25.43
C PRO A 129 28.28 22.87 24.11
N ALA A 130 27.22 23.50 23.58
CA ALA A 130 27.16 24.73 22.78
C ALA A 130 28.41 25.20 21.98
N GLU A 131 28.29 25.26 20.65
CA GLU A 131 28.79 26.41 19.88
C GLU A 131 27.93 26.67 18.65
N VAL A 132 27.64 27.95 18.46
CA VAL A 132 26.70 28.57 17.54
C VAL A 132 27.48 29.03 16.31
N ILE A 133 27.21 28.48 15.12
CA ILE A 133 27.50 29.14 13.84
C ILE A 133 26.36 28.74 12.90
N ALA A 134 25.26 29.50 12.85
CA ALA A 134 25.12 30.60 11.90
C ALA A 134 25.59 30.20 10.50
N MET A 135 24.88 29.29 9.83
CA MET A 135 24.97 29.16 8.38
C MET A 135 23.78 29.89 7.77
N GLU A 136 24.07 31.14 7.41
CA GLU A 136 23.49 31.95 6.34
C GLU A 136 22.13 31.52 5.79
N GLU A 137 21.14 32.37 6.06
CA GLU A 137 20.47 33.17 5.04
C GLU A 137 20.96 32.89 3.61
N ALA A 138 20.46 31.81 3.00
CA ALA A 138 20.58 31.62 1.58
C ALA A 138 19.70 32.66 0.88
N VAL A 139 20.33 33.81 0.63
CA VAL A 139 20.19 34.68 -0.54
C VAL A 139 18.89 34.47 -1.29
N ALA A 140 18.00 35.44 -1.11
CA ALA A 140 16.95 35.75 -2.05
C ALA A 140 17.57 35.98 -3.43
N ALA A 141 17.69 34.93 -4.23
CA ALA A 141 17.65 35.07 -5.67
C ALA A 141 16.24 35.58 -5.97
N THR A 142 16.13 36.89 -6.16
CA THR A 142 14.97 37.48 -6.82
C THR A 142 15.06 37.08 -8.29
N ASP A 143 14.83 35.79 -8.57
CA ASP A 143 14.39 35.38 -9.90
C ASP A 143 13.07 36.12 -10.10
N GLU A 144 13.08 37.18 -10.92
CA GLU A 144 11.96 38.12 -11.11
C GLU A 144 10.65 37.41 -11.55
N ASP A 145 10.75 36.14 -11.95
CA ASP A 145 9.65 35.27 -12.38
C ASP A 145 9.33 34.11 -11.41
N SER A 146 9.79 34.16 -10.15
CA SER A 146 9.49 33.13 -9.14
C SER A 146 8.25 33.49 -8.29
N LEU A 147 7.32 32.54 -8.19
CA LEU A 147 6.11 32.64 -7.38
C LEU A 147 6.14 31.57 -6.27
N SER A 148 5.71 31.94 -5.08
CA SER A 148 5.59 31.01 -3.96
C SER A 148 4.17 30.98 -3.40
N ILE A 149 3.78 29.82 -2.86
CA ILE A 149 2.52 29.63 -2.15
C ILE A 149 2.82 29.35 -0.69
N SER A 150 2.23 30.13 0.22
CA SER A 150 2.36 29.95 1.67
C SER A 150 1.03 29.64 2.34
N LEU A 151 1.02 28.66 3.24
CA LEU A 151 -0.14 28.21 4.02
C LEU A 151 0.16 28.34 5.52
N PRO A 152 -0.83 28.66 6.39
CA PRO A 152 -0.62 28.70 7.84
C PRO A 152 -0.21 27.33 8.40
N ARG A 153 0.80 27.31 9.26
CA ARG A 153 1.31 26.13 9.96
C ARG A 153 0.25 25.48 10.85
N THR A 154 -0.72 26.25 11.32
CA THR A 154 -1.87 25.78 12.11
C THR A 154 -2.79 24.83 11.35
N LEU A 155 -2.74 24.83 10.00
CA LEU A 155 -3.51 23.88 9.17
C LEU A 155 -2.90 22.48 9.13
N PHE A 156 -1.68 22.31 9.63
CA PHE A 156 -0.93 21.06 9.55
C PHE A 156 -0.71 20.52 10.96
N THR A 157 -1.17 19.30 11.24
CA THR A 157 -0.75 18.56 12.44
C THR A 157 0.65 17.98 12.23
N GLU A 158 1.29 17.53 13.30
CA GLU A 158 2.62 16.89 13.19
C GLU A 158 2.59 15.66 12.26
N THR A 159 1.55 14.85 12.36
CA THR A 159 1.33 13.71 11.44
C THR A 159 1.10 14.18 10.00
N ALA A 160 0.46 15.33 9.77
CA ALA A 160 0.28 15.86 8.43
C ALA A 160 1.61 16.31 7.80
N LEU A 161 2.54 16.86 8.60
CA LEU A 161 3.90 17.16 8.14
C LEU A 161 4.67 15.89 7.78
N GLN A 162 4.64 14.87 8.64
CA GLN A 162 5.28 13.59 8.35
C GLN A 162 4.71 12.94 7.07
N ASN A 163 3.41 13.06 6.87
CA ASN A 163 2.77 12.60 5.63
C ASN A 163 3.20 13.43 4.42
N LEU A 164 3.38 14.75 4.58
CA LEU A 164 3.90 15.63 3.54
C LEU A 164 5.34 15.22 3.18
N ASP A 165 6.21 14.98 4.15
CA ASP A 165 7.58 14.50 3.92
C ASP A 165 7.60 13.17 3.18
N ALA A 166 6.80 12.19 3.63
CA ALA A 166 6.67 10.90 2.97
C ALA A 166 6.11 11.03 1.53
N LEU A 167 5.23 12.00 1.30
CA LEU A 167 4.69 12.31 -0.02
C LEU A 167 5.79 12.86 -0.94
N LEU A 168 6.60 13.80 -0.46
CA LEU A 168 7.70 14.40 -1.21
C LEU A 168 8.79 13.37 -1.51
N LEU A 169 9.10 12.46 -0.57
CA LEU A 169 10.03 11.36 -0.81
C LEU A 169 9.51 10.37 -1.87
N SER A 170 8.23 9.98 -1.78
CA SER A 170 7.66 8.96 -2.67
C SER A 170 7.23 9.49 -4.05
N LYS A 171 6.97 10.79 -4.17
CA LYS A 171 6.48 11.43 -5.41
C LYS A 171 7.32 12.61 -5.90
N GLY A 172 8.42 12.94 -5.23
CA GLY A 172 9.26 14.09 -5.58
C GLY A 172 9.78 14.06 -7.00
N ARG A 173 10.05 12.88 -7.59
CA ARG A 173 10.41 12.78 -9.02
C ARG A 173 9.30 13.28 -9.95
N LEU A 174 8.04 12.97 -9.65
CA LEU A 174 6.90 13.38 -10.46
C LEU A 174 6.65 14.89 -10.30
N ILE A 175 6.71 15.37 -9.06
CA ILE A 175 6.52 16.80 -8.73
C ILE A 175 7.60 17.64 -9.41
N ARG A 176 8.89 17.24 -9.30
CA ARG A 176 10.01 17.92 -9.97
C ARG A 176 9.79 18.06 -11.47
N HIS A 177 9.36 16.99 -12.14
CA HIS A 177 9.09 17.03 -13.57
C HIS A 177 7.88 17.89 -13.94
N ALA A 178 6.83 17.91 -13.11
CA ALA A 178 5.61 18.64 -13.40
C ALA A 178 5.80 20.16 -13.26
N PHE A 179 6.60 20.59 -12.28
CA PHE A 179 6.87 22.00 -12.00
C PHE A 179 8.20 22.51 -12.58
N ASP A 180 8.97 21.63 -13.23
CA ASP A 180 10.32 21.91 -13.74
C ASP A 180 11.27 22.49 -12.66
N ILE A 181 11.24 21.88 -11.47
CA ILE A 181 12.05 22.29 -10.32
C ILE A 181 13.14 21.27 -10.00
N ARG A 182 14.25 21.76 -9.44
CA ARG A 182 15.38 20.90 -9.04
C ARG A 182 15.05 19.98 -7.88
N GLU A 183 14.28 20.49 -6.91
CA GLU A 183 13.94 19.79 -5.69
C GLU A 183 12.50 20.11 -5.25
N ALA A 184 11.77 19.07 -4.84
CA ALA A 184 10.40 19.20 -4.35
C ALA A 184 10.38 19.29 -2.81
N THR A 185 10.85 20.41 -2.28
CA THR A 185 10.92 20.69 -0.83
C THR A 185 10.04 21.88 -0.45
N TYR A 186 9.74 22.02 0.85
CA TYR A 186 9.06 23.18 1.41
C TYR A 186 9.93 23.79 2.52
N THR A 187 9.71 25.08 2.79
CA THR A 187 10.27 25.74 3.96
C THR A 187 9.23 25.81 5.06
N LEU A 188 9.64 25.47 6.28
CA LEU A 188 8.82 25.50 7.47
C LEU A 188 9.30 26.61 8.39
N THR A 189 8.41 27.55 8.71
CA THR A 189 8.59 28.54 9.77
C THR A 189 7.56 28.32 10.87
N ASP A 190 7.68 29.05 11.98
CA ASP A 190 6.77 28.90 13.13
C ASP A 190 5.29 29.09 12.76
N ASP A 191 5.00 30.04 11.86
CA ASP A 191 3.62 30.39 11.46
C ASP A 191 3.21 29.81 10.11
N ARG A 192 4.13 29.42 9.22
CA ARG A 192 3.79 29.09 7.81
C ARG A 192 4.62 27.97 7.20
N ILE A 193 4.03 27.34 6.20
CA ILE A 193 4.67 26.42 5.26
C ILE A 193 4.69 27.08 3.89
N THR A 194 5.84 27.13 3.21
CA THR A 194 5.99 27.78 1.90
C THR A 194 6.54 26.83 0.85
N PHE A 195 5.91 26.82 -0.31
CA PHE A 195 6.32 26.09 -1.51
C PHE A 195 6.79 27.10 -2.57
N ALA A 196 8.08 27.08 -2.89
CA ALA A 196 8.69 27.94 -3.90
C ALA A 196 8.92 27.17 -5.21
N TRP A 197 7.86 26.55 -5.74
CA TRP A 197 7.94 25.67 -6.92
C TRP A 197 7.48 26.31 -8.22
N LEU A 198 6.84 27.48 -8.15
CA LEU A 198 6.17 28.06 -9.30
C LEU A 198 7.12 29.06 -9.97
N HIS A 199 7.30 28.89 -11.27
CA HIS A 199 8.08 29.79 -12.09
C HIS A 199 7.27 30.12 -13.35
N GLY A 200 7.31 31.37 -13.79
CA GLY A 200 6.68 31.76 -15.04
C GLY A 200 6.35 33.25 -15.12
N THR A 201 6.45 33.77 -16.35
CA THR A 201 6.02 35.13 -16.67
C THR A 201 4.50 35.15 -16.78
N ILE A 202 3.81 35.87 -15.90
CA ILE A 202 2.37 36.12 -16.03
C ILE A 202 2.20 37.17 -17.14
N THR A 203 1.98 36.71 -18.38
CA THR A 203 1.60 37.62 -19.47
C THR A 203 0.10 37.88 -19.42
N ASP A 204 -0.30 39.15 -19.58
CA ASP A 204 -1.70 39.61 -19.52
C ASP A 204 -2.64 38.83 -20.47
N GLU A 205 -2.10 38.31 -21.59
CA GLU A 205 -2.83 37.50 -22.57
C GLU A 205 -3.27 36.12 -22.02
N THR A 206 -2.57 35.57 -21.02
CA THR A 206 -2.86 34.26 -20.42
C THR A 206 -3.82 34.35 -19.22
N ALA A 207 -4.04 35.56 -18.67
CA ALA A 207 -4.85 35.80 -17.48
C ALA A 207 -6.33 36.10 -17.77
N LYS A 208 -6.94 35.41 -18.74
CA LYS A 208 -8.41 35.47 -18.95
C LYS A 208 -9.09 34.32 -18.21
N ALA A 209 -9.83 34.67 -17.16
CA ALA A 209 -10.77 33.80 -16.45
C ALA A 209 -12.07 33.61 -17.25
#